data_AF-A0A9P9ATN0-F1
#
_entry.id   AF-A0A9P9ATN0-F1
#
_cell.length_a   1.000
_cell.length_b   1.000
_cell.length_c   1.000
_cell.angle_alpha   90.00
_cell.angle_beta   90.00
_cell.angle_gamma   90.00
#
_symmetry.space_group_name_H-M   'P 1'
#
loop_
_entity.id
_entity.type
_entity.pdbx_description
1 polymer ?
#
loop_
_entity_poly.entity_id
_entity_poly.type
_entity_poly.pdbx_seq_one_letter_code
_entity_poly.pdbx_strand_id
1 'polypeptide(L)'
;MSSQTLPAVLVDNQDAIIGLVDTIMALPSDGAHLFLDLEGISLSRHGTLSIVTIYIRSSDRAYLVDVHQLGAAAFSACNADGHSLKSILESPQLTKVFFDVRNDSDALFSHYGIALKGIEDVQLMENVLRSPGRRTYVMGLQKTIQYHAPLTQQQKWQWERVKDMGVGLFHPSRGGTYEVFNKRPLHPDVEKYCVNDVQYLPGLRDRFWARLEKSWMAREKAMVMQETEKRVKESQAVDYEPQSESKRFGPWGP
;
A
#
# COMPACT_ATOMS: atom_id res chain seq x y z
N MET A 1 -16.19 10.30 10.28
CA MET A 1 -14.92 9.57 10.45
C MET A 1 -14.07 10.33 11.46
N SER A 2 -13.54 9.64 12.47
CA SER A 2 -12.72 10.23 13.54
C SER A 2 -11.47 10.92 12.97
N SER A 3 -11.00 11.98 13.62
CA SER A 3 -9.77 12.71 13.27
C SER A 3 -8.50 12.12 13.92
N GLN A 4 -8.65 11.00 14.64
CA GLN A 4 -7.54 10.31 15.28
C GLN A 4 -6.94 9.25 14.35
N THR A 5 -5.61 9.17 14.31
CA THR A 5 -4.89 8.07 13.67
C THR A 5 -5.39 6.75 14.26
N LEU A 6 -5.71 5.80 13.40
CA LEU A 6 -6.23 4.50 13.83
C LEU A 6 -5.22 3.78 14.74
N PRO A 7 -5.68 3.06 15.78
CA PRO A 7 -4.79 2.24 16.57
C PRO A 7 -4.19 1.14 15.69
N ALA A 8 -2.89 0.92 15.87
CA ALA A 8 -2.12 -0.07 15.16
C ALA A 8 -1.79 -1.25 16.07
N VAL A 9 -1.83 -2.46 15.52
CA VAL A 9 -1.37 -3.68 16.19
C VAL A 9 -0.04 -4.08 15.60
N LEU A 10 1.00 -4.12 16.41
CA LEU A 10 2.30 -4.66 16.00
C LEU A 10 2.21 -6.20 15.87
N VAL A 11 2.72 -6.74 14.77
CA VAL A 11 2.77 -8.17 14.48
C VAL A 11 4.23 -8.57 14.30
N ASP A 12 4.87 -9.01 15.40
CA ASP A 12 6.33 -9.19 15.52
C ASP A 12 6.78 -10.61 15.90
N ASN A 13 5.83 -11.56 15.97
CA ASN A 13 6.06 -12.96 16.27
C ASN A 13 5.15 -13.86 15.41
N GLN A 14 5.47 -15.15 15.32
CA GLN A 14 4.75 -16.08 14.44
C GLN A 14 3.29 -16.29 14.87
N ASP A 15 2.99 -16.35 16.16
CA ASP A 15 1.62 -16.50 16.66
C ASP A 15 0.74 -15.31 16.25
N ALA A 16 1.30 -14.10 16.30
CA ALA A 16 0.62 -12.89 15.84
C ALA A 16 0.40 -12.90 14.31
N ILE A 17 1.35 -13.44 13.52
CA ILE A 17 1.16 -13.63 12.08
C ILE A 17 0.02 -14.60 11.81
N ILE A 18 -0.01 -15.73 12.52
CA ILE A 18 -1.08 -16.74 12.38
C ILE A 18 -2.44 -16.11 12.71
N GLY A 19 -2.55 -15.36 13.81
CA GLY A 19 -3.78 -14.65 14.17
C GLY A 19 -4.20 -13.59 13.15
N LEU A 20 -3.25 -12.90 12.51
CA LEU A 20 -3.53 -11.97 11.41
C LEU A 20 -4.04 -12.72 10.17
N VAL A 21 -3.41 -13.84 9.80
CA VAL A 21 -3.86 -14.70 8.70
C VAL A 21 -5.29 -15.18 8.94
N ASP A 22 -5.60 -15.70 10.14
CA ASP A 22 -6.95 -16.13 10.51
C ASP A 22 -7.96 -14.98 10.39
N THR A 23 -7.57 -13.79 10.85
CA THR A 23 -8.41 -12.58 10.72
C THR A 23 -8.71 -12.26 9.26
N ILE A 24 -7.71 -12.34 8.37
CA ILE A 24 -7.88 -12.04 6.95
C ILE A 24 -8.73 -13.12 6.26
N MET A 25 -8.50 -14.38 6.57
CA MET A 25 -9.24 -15.50 5.95
C MET A 25 -10.72 -15.54 6.39
N ALA A 26 -11.06 -14.96 7.53
CA ALA A 26 -12.44 -14.80 7.99
C ALA A 26 -13.19 -13.62 7.31
N LEU A 27 -12.50 -12.82 6.48
CA LEU A 27 -13.14 -11.71 5.79
C LEU A 27 -14.11 -12.20 4.70
N PRO A 28 -15.14 -11.41 4.39
CA PRO A 28 -15.96 -11.65 3.21
C PRO A 28 -15.10 -11.68 1.94
N SER A 29 -15.49 -12.54 0.99
CA SER A 29 -14.80 -12.64 -0.30
C SER A 29 -15.20 -11.54 -1.29
N ASP A 30 -16.24 -10.77 -0.98
CA ASP A 30 -16.71 -9.66 -1.79
C ASP A 30 -16.03 -8.34 -1.40
N GLY A 31 -15.68 -7.55 -2.41
CA GLY A 31 -15.14 -6.21 -2.22
C GLY A 31 -13.66 -6.16 -1.82
N ALA A 32 -13.25 -4.96 -1.40
CA ALA A 32 -11.86 -4.64 -1.07
C ALA A 32 -11.74 -4.35 0.43
N HIS A 33 -11.13 -5.28 1.16
CA HIS A 33 -10.97 -5.20 2.61
C HIS A 33 -9.55 -4.88 3.06
N LEU A 34 -8.55 -5.17 2.21
CA LEU A 34 -7.13 -5.08 2.55
C LEU A 34 -6.51 -3.87 1.84
N PHE A 35 -5.97 -2.93 2.62
CA PHE A 35 -5.26 -1.76 2.13
C PHE A 35 -3.84 -1.80 2.66
N LEU A 36 -2.86 -1.76 1.76
CA LEU A 36 -1.47 -2.04 2.11
C LEU A 36 -0.54 -0.93 1.65
N ASP A 37 0.53 -0.79 2.41
CA ASP A 37 1.70 0.03 2.11
C ASP A 37 2.93 -0.58 2.80
N LEU A 38 4.09 -0.47 2.18
CA LEU A 38 5.33 -1.07 2.67
C LEU A 38 6.37 0.00 2.96
N GLU A 39 7.20 -0.26 3.96
CA GLU A 39 8.27 0.65 4.35
C GLU A 39 9.59 -0.08 4.59
N GLY A 40 10.70 0.58 4.27
CA GLY A 40 12.04 0.03 4.45
C GLY A 40 13.15 0.95 3.97
N ILE A 41 14.38 0.47 4.06
CA ILE A 41 15.56 1.23 3.65
C ILE A 41 15.64 1.24 2.13
N SER A 42 15.37 2.38 1.49
CA SER A 42 15.35 2.50 0.03
C SER A 42 14.49 1.41 -0.64
N LEU A 43 13.25 1.23 -0.13
CA LEU A 43 12.34 0.14 -0.47
C LEU A 43 12.34 -0.22 -1.97
N SER A 44 12.97 -1.35 -2.26
CA SER A 44 13.16 -1.95 -3.59
C SER A 44 13.97 -3.25 -3.45
N ARG A 45 14.24 -3.92 -4.56
CA ARG A 45 15.21 -5.03 -4.67
C ARG A 45 16.63 -4.71 -4.19
N HIS A 46 17.02 -3.44 -4.21
CA HIS A 46 18.36 -2.99 -3.79
C HIS A 46 18.38 -2.46 -2.36
N GLY A 47 17.21 -2.35 -1.73
CA GLY A 47 17.02 -1.89 -0.37
C GLY A 47 16.57 -3.02 0.55
N THR A 48 15.74 -2.67 1.53
CA THR A 48 15.11 -3.64 2.45
C THR A 48 13.60 -3.44 2.52
N LEU A 49 12.90 -4.49 2.96
CA LEU A 49 11.54 -4.40 3.47
C LEU A 49 11.58 -4.56 4.99
N SER A 50 11.06 -3.57 5.70
CA SER A 50 11.13 -3.50 7.17
C SER A 50 9.76 -3.65 7.82
N ILE A 51 8.73 -3.07 7.22
CA ILE A 51 7.36 -3.06 7.74
C ILE A 51 6.38 -3.27 6.57
N VAL A 52 5.39 -4.13 6.76
CA VAL A 52 4.19 -4.17 5.92
C VAL A 52 3.03 -3.66 6.76
N THR A 53 2.40 -2.58 6.32
CA THR A 53 1.18 -2.08 6.96
C THR A 53 -0.02 -2.68 6.25
N ILE A 54 -0.92 -3.30 7.01
CA ILE A 54 -2.18 -3.86 6.50
C ILE A 54 -3.33 -3.24 7.27
N TYR A 55 -4.09 -2.38 6.60
CA TYR A 55 -5.33 -1.87 7.13
C TYR A 55 -6.51 -2.74 6.67
N ILE A 56 -7.24 -3.28 7.66
CA ILE A 56 -8.43 -4.08 7.45
C ILE A 56 -9.66 -3.21 7.70
N ARG A 57 -10.36 -2.88 6.62
CA ARG A 57 -11.47 -1.93 6.63
C ARG A 57 -12.66 -2.36 7.49
N SER A 58 -13.04 -3.63 7.43
CA SER A 58 -14.22 -4.15 8.14
C SER A 58 -14.10 -4.04 9.66
N SER A 59 -12.88 -4.10 10.18
CA SER A 59 -12.57 -3.94 11.60
C SER A 59 -12.03 -2.58 12.00
N ASP A 60 -11.87 -1.65 11.04
CA ASP A 60 -11.25 -0.33 11.23
C ASP A 60 -9.91 -0.41 11.99
N ARG A 61 -9.04 -1.35 11.59
CA ARG A 61 -7.81 -1.69 12.32
C ARG A 61 -6.62 -1.86 11.40
N ALA A 62 -5.49 -1.24 11.78
CA ALA A 62 -4.21 -1.40 11.10
C ALA A 62 -3.32 -2.41 11.82
N TYR A 63 -2.56 -3.18 11.05
CA TYR A 63 -1.57 -4.13 11.51
C TYR A 63 -0.22 -3.76 10.91
N LEU A 64 0.81 -3.65 11.73
CA LEU A 64 2.18 -3.41 11.28
C LEU A 64 2.95 -4.71 11.43
N VAL A 65 3.16 -5.40 10.32
CA VAL A 65 3.96 -6.62 10.28
C VAL A 65 5.43 -6.25 10.29
N ASP A 66 6.13 -6.68 11.34
CA ASP A 66 7.54 -6.43 11.55
C ASP A 66 8.39 -7.41 10.73
N VAL A 67 8.53 -7.11 9.44
CA VAL A 67 9.33 -7.93 8.51
C VAL A 67 10.82 -7.88 8.87
N HIS A 68 11.30 -6.78 9.45
CA HIS A 68 12.69 -6.69 9.89
C HIS A 68 13.03 -7.73 10.97
N GLN A 69 12.15 -7.90 11.96
CA GLN A 69 12.34 -8.89 13.03
C GLN A 69 12.02 -10.32 12.58
N LEU A 70 10.95 -10.49 11.81
CA LEU A 70 10.44 -11.82 11.43
C LEU A 70 11.14 -12.43 10.22
N GLY A 71 11.72 -11.60 9.34
CA GLY A 71 12.29 -12.03 8.07
C GLY A 71 11.27 -12.84 7.25
N ALA A 72 11.72 -13.97 6.71
CA ALA A 72 10.86 -14.85 5.90
C ALA A 72 9.65 -15.41 6.68
N ALA A 73 9.74 -15.54 8.01
CA ALA A 73 8.65 -16.06 8.83
C ALA A 73 7.40 -15.16 8.81
N ALA A 74 7.55 -13.87 8.51
CA ALA A 74 6.42 -12.96 8.29
C ALA A 74 5.48 -13.44 7.18
N PHE A 75 6.01 -14.19 6.21
CA PHE A 75 5.29 -14.61 5.02
C PHE A 75 5.08 -16.12 4.94
N SER A 76 5.93 -16.92 5.60
CA SER A 76 5.89 -18.39 5.53
C SER A 76 5.18 -19.06 6.70
N ALA A 77 4.92 -18.37 7.82
CA ALA A 77 4.16 -18.96 8.93
C ALA A 77 2.72 -19.25 8.47
N CYS A 78 2.28 -20.49 8.68
CA CYS A 78 0.96 -20.95 8.25
C CYS A 78 0.02 -21.10 9.44
N ASN A 79 -1.26 -20.79 9.23
CA ASN A 79 -2.33 -21.17 10.14
C ASN A 79 -2.65 -22.67 10.02
N ALA A 80 -3.64 -23.14 10.78
CA ALA A 80 -4.05 -24.54 10.82
C ALA A 80 -4.55 -25.08 9.45
N ASP A 81 -5.10 -24.20 8.61
CA ASP A 81 -5.60 -24.54 7.28
C ASP A 81 -4.52 -24.47 6.19
N GLY A 82 -3.27 -24.17 6.57
CA GLY A 82 -2.14 -24.06 5.64
C GLY A 82 -2.05 -22.73 4.90
N HIS A 83 -2.85 -21.73 5.28
CA HIS A 83 -2.76 -20.38 4.74
C HIS A 83 -1.63 -19.60 5.43
N SER A 84 -0.90 -18.82 4.64
CA SER A 84 0.12 -17.86 5.10
C SER A 84 -0.13 -16.47 4.53
N LEU A 85 0.56 -15.45 5.07
CA LEU A 85 0.49 -14.11 4.49
C LEU A 85 0.95 -14.09 3.03
N LYS A 86 1.95 -14.93 2.66
CA LYS A 86 2.32 -15.13 1.25
C LYS A 86 1.14 -15.62 0.42
N SER A 87 0.46 -16.68 0.86
CA SER A 87 -0.67 -17.24 0.10
C SER A 87 -1.81 -16.22 -0.09
N ILE A 88 -2.04 -15.34 0.88
CA ILE A 88 -3.01 -14.25 0.82
C ILE A 88 -2.59 -13.20 -0.22
N LEU A 89 -1.33 -12.77 -0.19
CA LEU A 89 -0.77 -11.78 -1.12
C LEU A 89 -0.77 -12.29 -2.57
N GLU A 90 -0.56 -13.60 -2.77
CA GLU A 90 -0.54 -14.26 -4.08
C GLU A 90 -1.94 -14.73 -4.57
N SER A 91 -2.99 -14.58 -3.75
CA SER A 91 -4.36 -15.00 -4.10
C SER A 91 -5.05 -13.99 -5.02
N PRO A 92 -5.48 -14.35 -6.24
CA PRO A 92 -6.28 -13.44 -7.08
C PRO A 92 -7.72 -13.26 -6.56
N GLN A 93 -8.19 -14.10 -5.63
CA GLN A 93 -9.54 -14.01 -5.06
C GLN A 93 -9.64 -12.95 -3.95
N LEU A 94 -8.52 -12.61 -3.30
CA LEU A 94 -8.48 -11.57 -2.28
C LEU A 94 -7.97 -10.27 -2.90
N THR A 95 -8.79 -9.23 -2.86
CA THR A 95 -8.40 -7.91 -3.36
C THR A 95 -7.46 -7.21 -2.36
N LYS A 96 -6.27 -6.84 -2.82
CA LYS A 96 -5.32 -5.98 -2.08
C LYS A 96 -5.23 -4.63 -2.78
N VAL A 97 -5.50 -3.58 -2.03
CA VAL A 97 -5.49 -2.21 -2.55
C VAL A 97 -4.19 -1.54 -2.13
N PHE A 98 -3.47 -1.00 -3.13
CA PHE A 98 -2.24 -0.23 -2.94
C PHE A 98 -2.41 1.17 -3.53
N PHE A 99 -1.57 2.10 -3.09
CA PHE A 99 -1.35 3.34 -3.81
C PHE A 99 0.02 3.27 -4.47
N ASP A 100 0.08 3.03 -5.79
CA ASP A 100 1.34 2.86 -6.52
C ASP A 100 2.15 1.60 -6.14
N VAL A 101 1.67 0.43 -6.54
CA VAL A 101 2.20 -0.89 -6.12
C VAL A 101 3.64 -1.22 -6.59
N ARG A 102 4.27 -0.37 -7.41
CA ARG A 102 5.46 -0.74 -8.18
C ARG A 102 6.66 -1.15 -7.30
N ASN A 103 7.03 -0.34 -6.31
CA ASN A 103 8.17 -0.68 -5.44
C ASN A 103 7.80 -1.69 -4.35
N ASP A 104 6.55 -1.72 -3.92
CA ASP A 104 6.06 -2.73 -2.96
C ASP A 104 6.17 -4.13 -3.57
N SER A 105 5.67 -4.28 -4.81
CA SER A 105 5.76 -5.52 -5.57
C SER A 105 7.21 -5.93 -5.84
N ASP A 106 8.06 -4.97 -6.24
CA ASP A 106 9.49 -5.23 -6.46
C ASP A 106 10.19 -5.76 -5.20
N ALA A 107 9.97 -5.12 -4.06
CA ALA A 107 10.56 -5.52 -2.79
C ALA A 107 10.04 -6.90 -2.33
N LEU A 108 8.72 -7.12 -2.39
CA LEU A 108 8.11 -8.41 -2.02
C LEU A 108 8.61 -9.56 -2.90
N PHE A 109 8.71 -9.34 -4.21
CA PHE A 109 9.16 -10.37 -5.13
C PHE A 109 10.66 -10.64 -5.00
N SER A 110 11.49 -9.59 -5.01
CA SER A 110 12.95 -9.76 -5.04
C SER A 110 13.51 -10.33 -3.74
N HIS A 111 12.93 -9.96 -2.59
CA HIS A 111 13.42 -10.42 -1.28
C HIS A 111 12.75 -11.72 -0.79
N TYR A 112 11.48 -11.94 -1.13
CA TYR A 112 10.68 -13.05 -0.56
C TYR A 112 9.98 -13.92 -1.61
N GLY A 113 10.22 -13.67 -2.90
CA GLY A 113 9.63 -14.42 -4.00
C GLY A 113 8.10 -14.36 -4.02
N ILE A 114 7.49 -13.28 -3.53
CA ILE A 114 6.03 -13.12 -3.43
C ILE A 114 5.52 -12.46 -4.72
N ALA A 115 4.73 -13.21 -5.50
CA ALA A 115 4.14 -12.74 -6.74
C ALA A 115 2.72 -12.21 -6.50
N LEU A 116 2.60 -10.90 -6.25
CA LEU A 116 1.31 -10.24 -5.97
C LEU A 116 0.24 -10.53 -7.05
N LYS A 117 -0.99 -10.82 -6.60
CA LYS A 117 -2.18 -10.97 -7.46
C LYS A 117 -3.38 -10.29 -6.83
N GLY A 118 -4.44 -10.04 -7.61
CA GLY A 118 -5.66 -9.41 -7.09
C GLY A 118 -5.42 -7.98 -6.62
N ILE A 119 -4.63 -7.21 -7.37
CA ILE A 119 -4.21 -5.86 -6.99
C ILE A 119 -5.17 -4.81 -7.57
N GLU A 120 -5.50 -3.83 -6.75
CA GLU A 120 -6.14 -2.58 -7.15
C GLU A 120 -5.20 -1.41 -6.86
N ASP A 121 -4.83 -0.63 -7.88
CA ASP A 121 -3.93 0.52 -7.74
C ASP A 121 -4.71 1.85 -7.77
N VAL A 122 -4.82 2.50 -6.62
CA VAL A 122 -5.58 3.76 -6.44
C VAL A 122 -4.97 4.92 -7.24
N GLN A 123 -3.65 4.93 -7.46
CA GLN A 123 -2.99 5.98 -8.23
C GLN A 123 -3.41 5.91 -9.72
N LEU A 124 -3.56 4.69 -10.24
CA LEU A 124 -4.06 4.48 -11.61
C LEU A 124 -5.54 4.82 -11.75
N MET A 125 -6.36 4.45 -10.74
CA MET A 125 -7.77 4.84 -10.71
C MET A 125 -7.93 6.36 -10.76
N GLU A 126 -7.12 7.10 -10.00
CA GLU A 126 -7.13 8.56 -10.03
C GLU A 126 -6.71 9.10 -11.41
N ASN A 127 -5.60 8.59 -11.96
CA ASN A 127 -5.05 9.08 -13.22
C ASN A 127 -6.03 8.89 -14.40
N VAL A 128 -6.66 7.71 -14.52
CA VAL A 128 -7.59 7.42 -15.63
C VAL A 128 -8.84 8.30 -15.58
N LEU A 129 -9.28 8.72 -14.39
CA LEU A 129 -10.51 9.49 -14.21
C LEU A 129 -10.37 10.97 -14.58
N ARG A 130 -9.14 11.44 -14.84
CA ARG A 130 -8.89 12.78 -15.36
C ARG A 130 -9.24 12.88 -16.84
N SER A 131 -9.50 14.11 -17.29
CA SER A 131 -9.71 14.40 -18.71
C SER A 131 -8.50 13.95 -19.56
N PRO A 132 -8.72 13.47 -20.79
CA PRO A 132 -7.65 13.24 -21.76
C PRO A 132 -6.73 14.47 -21.88
N GLY A 133 -5.41 14.25 -21.93
CA GLY A 133 -4.39 15.31 -21.90
C GLY A 133 -3.94 15.76 -20.49
N ARG A 134 -4.62 15.35 -19.42
CA ARG A 134 -4.20 15.60 -18.01
C ARG A 134 -3.63 14.36 -17.32
N ARG A 135 -3.35 13.32 -18.10
CA ARG A 135 -2.91 11.99 -17.63
C ARG A 135 -1.39 11.79 -17.71
N THR A 136 -0.64 12.74 -18.29
CA THR A 136 0.82 12.69 -18.49
C THR A 136 1.59 12.35 -17.23
N TYR A 137 1.15 12.84 -16.06
CA TYR A 137 1.82 12.63 -14.79
C TYR A 137 0.89 11.98 -13.78
N VAL A 138 1.42 11.02 -13.01
CA VAL A 138 0.72 10.49 -11.84
C VAL A 138 0.69 11.51 -10.71
N MET A 139 -0.31 11.44 -9.83
CA MET A 139 -0.37 12.26 -8.61
C MET A 139 0.03 11.42 -7.40
N GLY A 140 0.93 11.96 -6.58
CA GLY A 140 1.32 11.34 -5.32
C GLY A 140 0.22 11.40 -4.27
N LEU A 141 0.30 10.49 -3.28
CA LEU A 141 -0.74 10.28 -2.26
C LEU A 141 -1.17 11.57 -1.54
N GLN A 142 -0.21 12.43 -1.15
CA GLN A 142 -0.50 13.70 -0.47
C GLN A 142 -1.46 14.59 -1.28
N LYS A 143 -1.16 14.80 -2.57
CA LYS A 143 -2.03 15.59 -3.44
C LYS A 143 -3.36 14.88 -3.64
N THR A 144 -3.36 13.55 -3.82
CA THR A 144 -4.60 12.79 -3.99
C THR A 144 -5.52 12.94 -2.77
N ILE A 145 -4.98 12.89 -1.55
CA ILE A 145 -5.75 13.11 -0.32
C ILE A 145 -6.27 14.54 -0.25
N GLN A 146 -5.42 15.53 -0.53
CA GLN A 146 -5.82 16.93 -0.51
C GLN A 146 -6.99 17.23 -1.46
N TYR A 147 -6.98 16.66 -2.68
CA TYR A 147 -8.00 16.94 -3.69
C TYR A 147 -9.23 16.02 -3.63
N HIS A 148 -9.06 14.75 -3.25
CA HIS A 148 -10.09 13.73 -3.48
C HIS A 148 -10.61 13.05 -2.22
N ALA A 149 -9.84 13.03 -1.12
CA ALA A 149 -10.29 12.36 0.09
C ALA A 149 -11.51 13.09 0.68
N PRO A 150 -12.54 12.35 1.14
CA PRO A 150 -13.74 12.90 1.75
C PRO A 150 -13.48 13.35 3.21
N LEU A 151 -12.48 14.21 3.38
CA LEU A 151 -11.99 14.72 4.66
C LEU A 151 -12.24 16.23 4.78
N THR A 152 -12.46 16.70 6.00
CA THR A 152 -12.47 18.14 6.29
C THR A 152 -11.07 18.74 6.09
N GLN A 153 -10.99 20.06 5.95
CA GLN A 153 -9.69 20.75 5.83
C GLN A 153 -8.80 20.49 7.06
N GLN A 154 -9.38 20.47 8.26
CA GLN A 154 -8.66 20.14 9.49
C GLN A 154 -8.09 18.72 9.47
N GLN A 155 -8.86 17.74 8.98
CA GLN A 155 -8.39 16.35 8.86
C GLN A 155 -7.27 16.23 7.83
N LYS A 156 -7.37 16.93 6.69
CA LYS A 156 -6.29 16.97 5.68
C LYS A 156 -5.01 17.58 6.24
N TRP A 157 -5.11 18.67 6.99
CA TRP A 157 -3.96 19.28 7.67
C TRP A 157 -3.36 18.36 8.72
N GLN A 158 -4.18 17.65 9.48
CA GLN A 158 -3.70 16.67 10.46
C GLN A 158 -2.97 15.50 9.76
N TRP A 159 -3.53 14.97 8.67
CA TRP A 159 -2.88 13.94 7.87
C TRP A 159 -1.53 14.41 7.32
N GLU A 160 -1.47 15.62 6.78
CA GLU A 160 -0.25 16.20 6.22
C GLU A 160 0.81 16.43 7.30
N ARG A 161 0.41 16.93 8.47
CA ARG A 161 1.30 17.10 9.62
C ARG A 161 1.89 15.77 10.09
N VAL A 162 1.09 14.72 10.20
CA VAL A 162 1.58 13.38 10.58
C VAL A 162 2.58 12.87 9.54
N LYS A 163 2.27 13.04 8.25
CA LYS A 163 3.17 12.65 7.18
C LYS A 163 4.50 13.42 7.24
N ASP A 164 4.44 14.74 7.40
CA ASP A 164 5.65 15.57 7.45
C ASP A 164 6.56 15.26 8.64
N MET A 165 5.97 14.96 9.82
CA MET A 165 6.73 14.51 10.99
C MET A 165 7.42 13.17 10.72
N GLY A 166 6.71 12.19 10.14
CA GLY A 166 7.28 10.90 9.77
C GLY A 166 8.42 11.02 8.76
N VAL A 167 8.20 11.76 7.65
CA VAL A 167 9.23 12.00 6.63
C VAL A 167 10.45 12.70 7.22
N GLY A 168 10.27 13.60 8.19
CA GLY A 168 11.37 14.22 8.93
C GLY A 168 12.30 13.23 9.63
N LEU A 169 11.78 12.07 10.06
CA LEU A 169 12.55 11.06 10.78
C LEU A 169 13.38 10.17 9.86
N PHE A 170 12.91 9.89 8.64
CA PHE A 170 13.58 8.94 7.74
C PHE A 170 14.26 9.56 6.52
N HIS A 171 13.83 10.74 6.06
CA HIS A 171 14.32 11.27 4.80
C HIS A 171 15.65 12.03 4.97
N PRO A 172 16.74 11.66 4.26
CA PRO A 172 18.06 12.29 4.43
C PRO A 172 18.07 13.81 4.21
N SER A 173 17.27 14.32 3.26
CA SER A 173 17.17 15.77 3.03
C SER A 173 16.53 16.55 4.20
N ARG A 174 15.91 15.86 5.15
CA ARG A 174 15.33 16.43 6.38
C ARG A 174 16.15 16.10 7.63
N GLY A 175 17.35 15.54 7.47
CA GLY A 175 18.22 15.12 8.59
C GLY A 175 17.85 13.75 9.18
N GLY A 176 16.90 13.04 8.57
CA GLY A 176 16.49 11.69 8.94
C GLY A 176 17.33 10.60 8.29
N THR A 177 17.06 9.35 8.66
CA THR A 177 17.73 8.18 8.08
C THR A 177 16.72 7.04 7.92
N TYR A 178 16.75 6.34 6.78
CA TYR A 178 15.79 5.27 6.51
C TYR A 178 15.92 4.10 7.49
N GLU A 179 17.05 3.97 8.18
CA GLU A 179 17.30 3.01 9.26
C GLU A 179 16.32 3.16 10.42
N VAL A 180 15.59 4.29 10.53
CA VAL A 180 14.51 4.44 11.52
C VAL A 180 13.44 3.35 11.40
N PHE A 181 13.19 2.82 10.20
CA PHE A 181 12.25 1.71 9.99
C PHE A 181 12.73 0.38 10.60
N ASN A 182 14.03 0.24 10.90
CA ASN A 182 14.62 -0.93 11.55
C ASN A 182 14.81 -0.75 13.07
N LYS A 183 14.62 0.46 13.61
CA LYS A 183 14.80 0.70 15.06
C LYS A 183 13.66 0.05 15.86
N ARG A 184 14.00 -0.58 16.98
CA ARG A 184 13.04 -1.20 17.92
C ARG A 184 13.22 -0.68 19.35
N PRO A 185 12.14 -0.40 20.10
CA PRO A 185 10.73 -0.42 19.64
C PRO A 185 10.50 0.61 18.52
N LEU A 186 9.49 0.35 17.67
CA LEU A 186 9.19 1.23 16.54
C LEU A 186 8.85 2.63 17.06
N HIS A 187 9.42 3.67 16.44
CA HIS A 187 9.16 5.04 16.88
C HIS A 187 7.66 5.38 16.68
N PRO A 188 6.95 5.96 17.67
CA PRO A 188 5.51 6.20 17.56
C PRO A 188 5.08 7.04 16.35
N ASP A 189 5.92 7.99 15.93
CA ASP A 189 5.62 8.79 14.73
C ASP A 189 5.88 8.05 13.41
N VAL A 190 6.73 7.01 13.43
CA VAL A 190 6.88 6.09 12.28
C VAL A 190 5.64 5.18 12.21
N GLU A 191 5.18 4.65 13.34
CA GLU A 191 3.92 3.89 13.40
C GLU A 191 2.74 4.71 12.85
N LYS A 192 2.56 5.95 13.35
CA LYS A 192 1.51 6.83 12.84
C LYS A 192 1.66 7.11 11.37
N TYR A 193 2.87 7.35 10.88
CA TYR A 193 3.15 7.58 9.47
C TYR A 193 2.72 6.37 8.61
N CYS A 194 3.10 5.15 8.99
CA CYS A 194 2.71 3.92 8.31
C CYS A 194 1.18 3.76 8.23
N VAL A 195 0.47 3.96 9.36
CA VAL A 195 -1.01 3.91 9.39
C VAL A 195 -1.62 5.00 8.51
N ASN A 196 -1.02 6.20 8.52
CA ASN A 196 -1.51 7.36 7.79
C ASN A 196 -1.50 7.15 6.27
N ASP A 197 -0.59 6.34 5.73
CA ASP A 197 -0.50 6.07 4.30
C ASP A 197 -1.53 5.05 3.78
N VAL A 198 -2.17 4.27 4.67
CA VAL A 198 -3.24 3.31 4.30
C VAL A 198 -4.65 3.73 4.74
N GLN A 199 -4.81 4.43 5.86
CA GLN A 199 -6.11 4.61 6.52
C GLN A 199 -7.17 5.35 5.68
N TYR A 200 -6.75 6.17 4.71
CA TYR A 200 -7.67 6.92 3.84
C TYR A 200 -7.79 6.36 2.41
N LEU A 201 -7.02 5.31 2.08
CA LEU A 201 -7.18 4.59 0.81
C LEU A 201 -8.60 4.03 0.59
N PRO A 202 -9.33 3.50 1.59
CA PRO A 202 -10.68 3.01 1.38
C PRO A 202 -11.67 4.07 0.89
N GLY A 203 -11.54 5.31 1.37
CA GLY A 203 -12.40 6.41 0.94
C GLY A 203 -12.07 6.89 -0.48
N LEU A 204 -10.78 6.91 -0.82
CA LEU A 204 -10.32 7.22 -2.18
C LEU A 204 -10.75 6.13 -3.17
N ARG A 205 -10.51 4.86 -2.82
CA ARG A 205 -10.88 3.69 -3.61
C ARG A 205 -12.38 3.68 -3.89
N ASP A 206 -13.24 3.83 -2.89
CA ASP A 206 -14.69 3.86 -3.10
C ASP A 206 -15.10 4.97 -4.06
N ARG A 207 -14.56 6.18 -3.87
CA ARG A 207 -14.87 7.32 -4.72
C ARG A 207 -14.53 7.08 -6.18
N PHE A 208 -13.33 6.57 -6.44
CA PHE A 208 -12.85 6.34 -7.80
C PHE A 208 -13.52 5.12 -8.42
N TRP A 209 -13.61 4.03 -7.67
CA TRP A 209 -14.21 2.78 -8.12
C TRP A 209 -15.69 2.92 -8.44
N ALA A 210 -16.47 3.62 -7.61
CA ALA A 210 -17.89 3.89 -7.89
C ALA A 210 -18.09 4.67 -9.21
N ARG A 211 -17.10 5.49 -9.62
CA ARG A 211 -17.14 6.13 -10.94
C ARG A 211 -16.77 5.15 -12.05
N LEU A 212 -15.77 4.30 -11.85
CA LEU A 212 -15.34 3.27 -12.80
C LEU A 212 -16.36 2.14 -12.99
N GLU A 213 -17.26 1.92 -12.03
CA GLU A 213 -18.35 0.94 -12.14
C GLU A 213 -19.50 1.37 -13.04
N LYS A 214 -19.55 2.64 -13.44
CA LYS A 214 -20.55 3.09 -14.40
C LYS A 214 -20.31 2.41 -15.75
N SER A 215 -21.37 1.93 -16.39
CA SER A 215 -21.30 1.16 -17.64
C SER A 215 -20.50 1.87 -18.74
N TRP A 216 -20.61 3.20 -18.85
CA TRP A 216 -19.87 3.99 -19.84
C TRP A 216 -18.37 4.16 -19.52
N MET A 217 -17.90 3.75 -18.34
CA MET A 217 -16.48 3.78 -17.93
C MET A 217 -15.83 2.39 -18.02
N ALA A 218 -16.49 1.40 -18.63
CA ALA A 218 -15.99 0.03 -18.71
C ALA A 218 -14.59 -0.05 -19.37
N ARG A 219 -14.33 0.81 -20.35
CA ARG A 219 -13.01 0.92 -21.00
C ARG A 219 -11.95 1.39 -20.02
N GLU A 220 -12.17 2.49 -19.30
CA GLU A 220 -11.22 3.03 -18.33
C GLU A 220 -10.98 2.07 -17.18
N LYS A 221 -12.03 1.35 -16.73
CA LYS A 221 -11.88 0.29 -15.72
C LYS A 221 -10.94 -0.81 -16.23
N ALA A 222 -11.14 -1.30 -17.46
CA ALA A 222 -10.26 -2.30 -18.06
C ALA A 222 -8.82 -1.79 -18.23
N MET A 223 -8.64 -0.51 -18.62
CA MET A 223 -7.32 0.11 -18.71
C MET A 223 -6.59 0.08 -17.36
N VAL A 224 -7.27 0.45 -16.27
CA VAL A 224 -6.70 0.40 -14.90
C VAL A 224 -6.30 -1.02 -14.52
N MET A 225 -7.16 -2.02 -14.76
CA MET A 225 -6.85 -3.41 -14.43
C MET A 225 -5.63 -3.91 -15.22
N GLN A 226 -5.62 -3.69 -16.53
CA GLN A 226 -4.50 -4.10 -17.40
C GLN A 226 -3.18 -3.45 -16.99
N GLU A 227 -3.19 -2.15 -16.71
CA GLU A 227 -1.96 -1.44 -16.33
C GLU A 227 -1.51 -1.79 -14.92
N THR A 228 -2.44 -2.12 -14.00
CA THR A 228 -2.09 -2.63 -12.66
C THR A 228 -1.35 -3.97 -12.77
N GLU A 229 -1.86 -4.92 -13.56
CA GLU A 229 -1.19 -6.20 -13.82
C GLU A 229 0.18 -5.99 -14.48
N LYS A 230 0.26 -5.05 -15.43
CA LYS A 230 1.52 -4.69 -16.07
C LYS A 230 2.53 -4.11 -15.08
N ARG A 231 2.14 -3.19 -14.19
CA ARG A 231 3.01 -2.64 -13.13
C ARG A 231 3.58 -3.74 -12.24
N VAL A 232 2.72 -4.68 -11.81
CA VAL A 232 3.16 -5.84 -11.01
C VAL A 232 4.15 -6.69 -11.80
N LYS A 233 3.84 -7.05 -13.06
CA LYS A 233 4.74 -7.86 -13.89
C LYS A 233 6.09 -7.18 -14.15
N GLU A 234 6.09 -5.89 -14.49
CA GLU A 234 7.29 -5.12 -14.76
C GLU A 234 8.15 -4.99 -13.51
N SER A 235 7.56 -4.74 -12.33
CA SER A 235 8.31 -4.67 -11.06
C SER A 235 9.05 -5.96 -10.69
N GLN A 236 8.68 -7.09 -11.27
CA GLN A 236 9.27 -8.40 -11.03
C GLN A 236 10.33 -8.78 -12.09
N ALA A 237 10.48 -7.98 -13.15
CA ALA A 237 11.46 -8.22 -14.20
C ALA A 237 12.88 -7.90 -13.71
N VAL A 238 13.89 -8.61 -14.24
CA VAL A 238 15.30 -8.47 -13.81
C VAL A 238 15.86 -7.07 -14.09
N ASP A 239 15.36 -6.40 -15.12
CA ASP A 239 15.75 -5.07 -15.60
C ASP A 239 14.91 -3.92 -15.00
N TYR A 240 14.01 -4.19 -14.06
CA TYR A 240 13.25 -3.15 -13.40
C TYR A 240 14.14 -2.17 -12.61
N GLU A 241 13.94 -0.88 -12.86
CA GLU A 241 14.66 0.22 -12.21
C GLU A 241 13.75 0.92 -11.18
N PRO A 242 13.89 0.62 -9.87
CA PRO A 242 12.98 1.10 -8.83
C PRO A 242 12.98 2.63 -8.66
N GLN A 243 14.08 3.28 -9.02
CA GLN A 243 14.29 4.72 -8.90
C GLN A 243 14.21 5.45 -10.26
N SER A 244 13.65 4.82 -11.29
CA SER A 244 13.55 5.43 -12.62
C SER A 244 12.69 6.69 -12.59
N GLU A 245 13.24 7.79 -13.13
CA GLU A 245 12.51 9.06 -13.34
C GLU A 245 11.26 8.88 -14.20
N SER A 246 11.22 7.83 -15.03
CA SER A 246 10.04 7.51 -15.86
C SER A 246 8.79 7.21 -15.03
N LYS A 247 8.94 6.79 -13.77
CA LYS A 247 7.82 6.40 -12.90
C LYS A 247 6.88 7.56 -12.55
N ARG A 248 7.30 8.80 -12.76
CA ARG A 248 6.47 10.01 -12.60
C ARG A 248 5.42 10.17 -13.70
N PHE A 249 5.61 9.51 -14.84
CA PHE A 249 4.68 9.58 -15.95
C PHE A 249 3.49 8.64 -15.74
N GLY A 250 2.30 9.12 -16.12
CA GLY A 250 1.11 8.30 -16.19
C GLY A 250 1.10 7.47 -17.47
N PRO A 251 0.51 6.27 -17.43
CA PRO A 251 0.53 5.29 -18.52
C PRO A 251 -0.32 5.71 -19.72
N TRP A 252 -1.17 6.72 -19.56
CA TRP A 252 -2.09 7.22 -20.60
C TRP A 252 -1.87 8.70 -20.89
N GLY A 253 -0.64 9.19 -20.70
CA GLY A 253 -0.22 10.50 -21.19
C GLY A 253 -0.29 10.59 -22.73
N PRO A 254 -0.44 11.82 -23.29
CA PRO A 254 -0.23 12.07 -24.71
C PRO A 254 1.24 11.86 -25.11
#